data_AF-W7D5P6-F1
#
_entry.id   AF-W7D5P6-F1
#
_cell.length_a   1.000
_cell.length_b   1.000
_cell.length_c   1.000
_cell.angle_alpha   90.00
_cell.angle_beta   90.00
_cell.angle_gamma   90.00
#
_symmetry.space_group_name_H-M   'P 1'
#
loop_
_entity.id
_entity.type
_entity.pdbx_description
1 polymer ?
#
loop_
_entity_poly.entity_id
_entity_poly.type
_entity_poly.pdbx_seq_one_letter_code
_entity_poly.pdbx_strand_id
1 'polypeptide(L)'
;MVRSIGDAYQYYADGSIVEWTGDASADYPHSTTTLSKATSESATDSHGKKTETTTDATETAKDNSVSAVQWVTLGVSIVALLIAIWSLIRKRKNLKKKYKYMKPW
;
A
#
# COMPACT_ATOMS: atom_id res chain seq x y z
N MET A 1 -19.17 2.43 16.73
CA MET A 1 -18.40 3.60 17.18
C MET A 1 -17.01 3.11 17.51
N VAL A 2 -15.99 3.52 16.76
CA VAL A 2 -14.60 3.12 17.02
C VAL A 2 -13.90 4.26 17.73
N ARG A 3 -13.16 3.95 18.81
CA ARG A 3 -12.36 4.91 19.57
C ARG A 3 -10.89 4.50 19.49
N SER A 4 -10.02 5.45 19.21
CA SER A 4 -8.57 5.28 19.30
C SER A 4 -8.06 6.08 20.49
N ILE A 5 -7.21 5.43 21.29
CA ILE A 5 -6.56 5.97 22.48
C ILE A 5 -5.07 6.09 22.16
N GLY A 6 -4.51 7.28 22.34
CA GLY A 6 -3.10 7.56 22.05
C GLY A 6 -2.37 8.06 23.28
N ASP A 7 -1.46 7.25 23.78
CA ASP A 7 -0.51 7.60 24.83
C ASP A 7 0.63 8.44 24.26
N ALA A 8 1.03 9.50 24.97
CA ALA A 8 2.12 10.37 24.54
C ALA A 8 3.03 10.77 25.71
N TYR A 9 4.30 11.00 25.40
CA TYR A 9 5.33 11.46 26.34
C TYR A 9 5.97 12.72 25.77
N GLN A 10 6.07 13.76 26.59
CA GLN A 10 6.60 15.06 26.20
C GLN A 10 7.87 15.34 27.00
N TYR A 11 8.99 15.50 26.28
CA TYR A 11 10.32 15.68 26.87
C TYR A 11 10.75 17.14 26.73
N TYR A 12 11.23 17.73 27.83
CA TYR A 12 11.71 19.09 27.86
C TYR A 12 13.24 19.16 28.01
N ALA A 13 13.82 20.30 27.63
CA ALA A 13 15.26 20.51 27.65
C ALA A 13 15.86 20.53 29.07
N ASP A 14 15.05 20.77 30.09
CA ASP A 14 15.41 20.68 31.50
C ASP A 14 15.45 19.22 32.02
N GLY A 15 15.16 18.25 31.15
CA GLY A 15 15.12 16.82 31.47
C GLY A 15 13.81 16.36 32.11
N SER A 16 12.83 17.25 32.28
CA SER A 16 11.50 16.87 32.76
C SER A 16 10.69 16.16 31.67
N ILE A 17 9.76 15.31 32.10
CA ILE A 17 8.87 14.54 31.22
C ILE A 17 7.44 14.73 31.72
N VAL A 18 6.52 15.00 30.79
CA VAL A 18 5.07 14.97 31.05
C VAL A 18 4.47 13.78 30.30
N GLU A 19 3.72 12.96 31.03
CA GLU A 19 3.07 11.76 30.52
C GLU A 19 1.58 12.02 30.30
N TRP A 20 1.12 11.82 29.07
CA TRP A 20 -0.28 11.99 28.65
C TRP A 20 -0.92 10.62 28.44
N THR A 21 -0.96 9.83 29.52
CA THR A 21 -1.48 8.46 29.53
C THR A 21 -2.61 8.27 30.54
N GLY A 22 -3.03 9.37 31.20
CA GLY A 22 -4.08 9.35 32.20
C GLY A 22 -5.48 9.18 31.59
N ASP A 23 -6.44 8.74 32.39
CA ASP A 23 -7.84 8.69 32.00
C ASP A 23 -8.46 10.10 31.88
N ALA A 24 -9.72 10.18 31.44
CA ALA A 24 -10.40 11.45 31.17
C ALA A 24 -10.51 12.41 32.38
N SER A 25 -10.32 11.91 33.61
CA SER A 25 -10.39 12.70 34.84
C SER A 25 -9.00 13.04 35.40
N ALA A 26 -7.92 12.57 34.76
CA ALA A 26 -6.56 12.87 35.16
C ALA A 26 -6.14 14.28 34.75
N ASP A 27 -5.12 14.82 35.43
CA ASP A 27 -4.54 16.14 35.10
C ASP A 27 -3.90 16.15 33.69
N TYR A 28 -3.39 15.00 33.24
CA TYR A 28 -2.82 14.80 31.90
C TYR A 28 -3.52 13.63 31.18
N PRO A 29 -4.74 13.84 30.67
CA PRO A 29 -5.51 12.79 30.02
C PRO A 29 -4.91 12.43 28.65
N HIS A 30 -5.00 11.17 28.25
CA HIS A 30 -4.61 10.73 26.92
C HIS A 30 -5.52 11.34 25.84
N SER A 31 -5.01 11.44 24.61
CA SER A 31 -5.84 11.89 23.47
C SER A 31 -6.80 10.77 23.06
N THR A 32 -8.07 11.12 22.84
CA THR A 32 -9.08 10.20 22.31
C THR A 32 -9.64 10.74 21.02
N THR A 33 -9.60 9.93 19.96
CA THR A 33 -10.29 10.25 18.71
C THR A 33 -11.44 9.29 18.49
N THR A 34 -12.61 9.85 18.22
CA THR A 34 -13.83 9.10 17.98
C THR A 34 -14.20 9.14 16.51
N LEU A 35 -14.31 7.97 15.87
CA LEU A 35 -14.79 7.88 14.49
C LEU A 35 -16.24 7.38 14.47
N SER A 36 -17.13 8.26 14.03
CA SER A 36 -18.53 7.93 13.75
C SER A 36 -18.65 7.41 12.32
N LYS A 37 -19.43 6.35 12.12
CA LYS A 37 -19.73 5.85 10.77
C LYS A 37 -20.56 6.91 10.04
N ALA A 38 -20.18 7.24 8.82
CA ALA A 38 -20.97 8.16 8.01
C ALA A 38 -22.36 7.55 7.72
N THR A 39 -23.40 8.37 7.81
CA THR A 39 -24.81 7.97 7.64
C THR A 39 -25.19 7.66 6.18
N SER A 40 -24.26 7.78 5.23
CA SER A 40 -24.54 7.62 3.81
C SER A 40 -23.50 6.76 3.10
N GLU A 41 -23.97 5.89 2.20
CA GLU A 41 -23.21 4.95 1.36
C GLU A 41 -22.27 5.64 0.33
N SER A 42 -22.14 6.96 0.40
CA SER A 42 -21.32 7.77 -0.50
C SER A 42 -20.44 8.78 0.25
N ALA A 43 -20.04 8.47 1.48
CA ALA A 43 -19.05 9.25 2.19
C ALA A 43 -17.70 9.17 1.47
N THR A 44 -17.32 10.28 0.87
CA THR A 44 -16.01 10.53 0.27
C THR A 44 -15.15 11.21 1.34
N ASP A 45 -13.94 10.71 1.58
CA ASP A 45 -13.01 11.41 2.48
C ASP A 45 -12.54 12.73 1.85
N SER A 46 -11.88 13.59 2.64
CA SER A 46 -11.34 14.88 2.18
C SER A 46 -10.26 14.76 1.09
N HIS A 47 -9.84 13.54 0.75
CA HIS A 47 -8.91 13.22 -0.33
C HIS A 47 -9.60 12.49 -1.50
N GLY A 48 -10.93 12.50 -1.54
CA GLY A 48 -11.73 11.96 -2.65
C GLY A 48 -11.79 10.43 -2.70
N LYS A 49 -11.35 9.73 -1.65
CA LYS A 49 -11.50 8.27 -1.58
C LYS A 49 -12.93 7.93 -1.19
N LYS A 50 -13.65 7.27 -2.10
CA LYS A 50 -14.98 6.73 -1.81
C LYS A 50 -14.82 5.54 -0.86
N THR A 51 -15.47 5.60 0.29
CA THR A 51 -15.48 4.48 1.24
C THR A 51 -16.55 3.50 0.78
N GLU A 52 -16.14 2.34 0.24
CA GLU A 52 -17.08 1.23 0.09
C GLU A 52 -17.36 0.67 1.48
N THR A 53 -18.63 0.68 1.88
CA THR A 53 -19.07 0.17 3.18
C THR A 53 -18.86 -1.34 3.22
N THR A 54 -17.73 -1.80 3.76
CA THR A 54 -17.60 -3.19 4.23
C THR A 54 -18.17 -3.24 5.64
N THR A 55 -19.33 -3.89 5.77
CA THR A 55 -19.91 -4.27 7.06
C THR A 55 -19.14 -5.48 7.57
N ASP A 56 -18.37 -5.30 8.64
CA ASP A 56 -17.73 -6.41 9.36
C ASP A 56 -18.76 -7.19 10.19
N ALA A 57 -18.89 -8.49 9.91
CA ALA A 57 -18.67 -9.58 10.87
C ALA A 57 -19.25 -10.90 10.32
N THR A 58 -18.39 -11.81 9.88
CA THR A 58 -18.44 -13.27 10.16
C THR A 58 -17.11 -13.86 9.68
N GLU A 59 -16.40 -14.59 10.55
CA GLU A 59 -15.25 -15.40 10.14
C GLU A 59 -15.70 -16.46 9.12
N THR A 60 -15.29 -16.35 7.86
CA THR A 60 -14.80 -17.45 7.01
C THR A 60 -14.38 -16.93 5.63
N ALA A 61 -13.32 -17.54 5.09
CA ALA A 61 -12.78 -17.41 3.73
C ALA A 61 -12.10 -16.08 3.35
N LYS A 62 -10.76 -16.15 3.30
CA LYS A 62 -9.87 -15.25 2.59
C LYS A 62 -10.14 -15.39 1.09
N ASP A 63 -11.13 -14.67 0.58
CA ASP A 63 -11.38 -14.60 -0.86
C ASP A 63 -10.28 -13.77 -1.51
N ASN A 64 -9.26 -14.46 -2.02
CA ASN A 64 -8.30 -13.92 -2.97
C ASN A 64 -8.99 -13.68 -4.31
N SER A 65 -9.95 -12.75 -4.36
CA SER A 65 -10.52 -12.28 -5.61
C SER A 65 -9.50 -11.36 -6.27
N VAL A 66 -8.49 -11.97 -6.89
CA VAL A 66 -7.61 -11.28 -7.82
C VAL A 66 -8.51 -10.71 -8.91
N SER A 67 -8.63 -9.38 -8.94
CA SER A 67 -9.50 -8.68 -9.89
C SER A 67 -9.14 -9.10 -11.32
N ALA A 68 -10.13 -9.18 -12.21
CA ALA A 68 -9.88 -9.46 -13.63
C ALA A 68 -8.80 -8.52 -14.21
N VAL A 69 -8.74 -7.28 -13.71
CA VAL A 69 -7.69 -6.31 -14.05
C VAL A 69 -6.31 -6.79 -13.63
N GLN A 70 -6.15 -7.35 -12.43
CA GLN A 70 -4.87 -7.88 -11.94
C GLN A 70 -4.39 -9.08 -12.76
N TRP A 71 -5.29 -9.98 -13.17
CA TRP A 71 -4.95 -11.07 -14.10
C TRP A 71 -4.50 -10.56 -15.46
N VAL A 72 -5.19 -9.54 -16.00
CA VAL A 72 -4.79 -8.89 -17.26
C VAL A 72 -3.43 -8.21 -17.12
N THR A 73 -3.19 -7.47 -16.04
CA THR A 73 -1.90 -6.82 -15.79
C THR A 73 -0.76 -7.84 -15.65
N LEU A 74 -0.99 -8.94 -14.93
CA LEU A 74 -0.01 -10.01 -14.79
C LEU A 74 0.30 -10.67 -16.15
N GLY A 75 -0.74 -10.97 -16.94
CA GLY A 75 -0.59 -11.52 -18.28
C GLY A 75 0.20 -10.61 -19.22
N VAL A 76 -0.12 -9.31 -19.25
CA VAL A 76 0.59 -8.31 -20.07
C VAL A 76 2.06 -8.20 -19.68
N SER A 77 2.36 -8.18 -18.38
CA SER A 77 3.74 -8.12 -17.88
C SER A 77 4.57 -9.32 -18.32
N ILE A 78 4.01 -10.53 -18.22
CA ILE A 78 4.68 -11.77 -18.65
C ILE A 78 4.95 -11.74 -20.17
N VAL A 79 3.96 -11.36 -20.97
CA VAL A 79 4.12 -11.26 -22.44
C VAL A 79 5.18 -10.23 -22.81
N ALA A 80 5.19 -9.06 -22.17
CA ALA A 80 6.20 -8.03 -22.40
C ALA A 80 7.62 -8.52 -22.08
N LEU A 81 7.79 -9.27 -20.99
CA LEU A 81 9.08 -9.84 -20.60
C LEU A 81 9.60 -10.85 -21.65
N LEU A 82 8.72 -11.71 -22.16
CA LEU A 82 9.07 -12.67 -23.21
C LEU A 82 9.51 -11.97 -24.50
N ILE A 83 8.80 -10.92 -24.91
CA ILE A 83 9.15 -10.11 -26.10
C ILE A 83 10.50 -9.41 -25.90
N ALA A 84 10.75 -8.85 -24.71
CA ALA A 84 12.00 -8.19 -24.38
C ALA A 84 13.19 -9.17 -24.46
N ILE A 85 13.08 -10.34 -23.82
CA ILE A 85 14.10 -11.39 -23.86
C ILE A 85 14.35 -11.86 -25.29
N TRP A 86 13.28 -12.08 -26.05
CA TRP A 86 13.37 -12.50 -27.45
C TRP A 86 14.09 -11.47 -28.32
N SER A 87 13.81 -10.18 -28.12
CA SER A 87 14.47 -9.07 -28.82
C SER A 87 15.97 -9.02 -28.49
N LEU A 88 16.33 -9.18 -27.21
CA LEU A 88 17.73 -9.25 -26.76
C LEU A 88 18.49 -10.41 -27.40
N ILE A 89 17.89 -11.60 -27.45
CA ILE A 89 18.51 -12.78 -28.05
C ILE A 89 18.70 -12.60 -29.56
N ARG A 90 17.68 -12.08 -30.28
CA ARG A 90 17.80 -11.79 -31.72
C ARG A 90 18.89 -10.74 -32.00
N LYS A 91 18.93 -9.65 -31.23
CA LYS A 91 19.97 -8.62 -31.34
C LYS A 91 21.36 -9.20 -31.08
N ARG A 92 21.54 -9.99 -30.03
CA ARG A 92 22.83 -10.63 -29.71
C ARG A 92 23.29 -11.59 -30.81
N LYS A 93 22.39 -12.37 -31.41
CA LYS A 93 22.71 -13.27 -32.53
C LYS A 93 23.17 -12.49 -33.76
N ASN A 94 22.51 -11.38 -34.10
CA ASN A 94 22.89 -10.52 -35.23
C ASN A 94 24.26 -9.86 -35.00
N LEU A 95 24.56 -9.42 -33.78
CA LEU A 95 25.86 -8.87 -33.42
C LEU A 95 26.96 -9.94 -33.54
N LYS A 96 26.76 -11.15 -32.99
CA LYS A 96 27.75 -12.23 -33.12
C LYS A 96 28.01 -12.64 -34.57
N LYS A 97 26.97 -12.68 -35.42
CA LYS A 97 27.14 -12.89 -36.86
C LYS A 97 28.02 -11.78 -37.46
N LYS A 98 27.68 -10.51 -37.21
CA LYS A 98 28.46 -9.35 -37.70
C LYS A 98 29.93 -9.40 -37.27
N TYR A 99 30.22 -9.67 -36.00
CA TYR A 99 31.60 -9.82 -35.50
C TYR A 99 32.35 -11.02 -36.12
N LYS A 100 31.67 -12.13 -36.41
CA LYS A 100 32.27 -13.29 -37.08
C LYS A 100 32.71 -12.99 -38.53
N TYR A 101 32.00 -12.08 -39.22
CA TYR A 101 32.34 -11.64 -40.58
C TYR A 101 33.23 -10.38 -40.62
N MET A 102 33.51 -9.76 -39.47
CA MET A 102 34.42 -8.62 -39.30
C MET A 102 35.64 -9.03 -38.49
N LYS A 103 36.32 -10.13 -38.86
CA LYS A 103 37.66 -10.41 -38.33
C LYS A 103 38.64 -9.47 -39.06
N PRO A 104 39.38 -8.60 -38.36
CA PRO A 104 40.49 -7.90 -38.99
C PRO A 104 41.55 -8.93 -39.41
N TRP A 105 42.17 -8.68 -40.58
CA TRP A 105 43.38 -9.38 -41.05
C TRP A 105 44.55 -9.12 -40.11
#